data_AF-A0A838T8S1-F1
#
_entry.id   AF-A0A838T8S1-F1
#
_cell.length_a   1.000
_cell.length_b   1.000
_cell.length_c   1.000
_cell.angle_alpha   90.00
_cell.angle_beta   90.00
_cell.angle_gamma   90.00
#
_symmetry.space_group_name_H-M   'P 1'
#
loop_
_entity.id
_entity.type
_entity.pdbx_description
1 polymer ?
#
loop_
_entity_poly.entity_id
_entity_poly.type
_entity_poly.pdbx_seq_one_letter_code
_entity_poly.pdbx_strand_id
1 'polypeptide(L)'
;MSISVNYIYCDESRQSKDRYMVLGGIIMNKGDIPQFNETMKKFRAEENMNAELKWSKVSSQKLNEYKRFVDYFFALNNTDNIHFHSIIIDNHQVIIESSTKETRSWASINSFTSCCFIVLEKCIVTKTNLFDLQFT
;
A
#
# COMPACT_ATOMS: atom_id res chain seq x y z
N MET A 1 6.77 16.20 -23.61
CA MET A 1 5.81 15.77 -22.56
C MET A 1 6.36 14.49 -21.97
N SER A 2 6.98 14.55 -20.78
CA SER A 2 7.53 13.36 -20.14
C SER A 2 6.38 12.54 -19.55
N ILE A 3 6.29 11.26 -19.90
CA ILE A 3 5.27 10.37 -19.34
C ILE A 3 5.77 9.93 -17.97
N SER A 4 5.07 10.36 -16.92
CA SER A 4 5.32 9.93 -15.54
C SER A 4 4.76 8.52 -15.34
N VAL A 5 5.64 7.51 -15.31
CA VAL A 5 5.24 6.12 -15.04
C VAL A 5 5.28 5.86 -13.54
N ASN A 6 4.15 5.46 -12.95
CA ASN A 6 4.06 5.10 -11.53
C ASN A 6 3.89 3.59 -11.37
N TYR A 7 4.56 3.01 -10.38
CA TYR A 7 4.32 1.65 -9.92
C TYR A 7 3.45 1.66 -8.68
N ILE A 8 2.56 0.68 -8.61
CA ILE A 8 1.53 0.59 -7.58
C ILE A 8 1.62 -0.81 -7.01
N TYR A 9 1.99 -0.88 -5.74
CA TYR A 9 2.18 -2.11 -4.98
C TYR A 9 1.00 -2.23 -4.03
N CYS A 10 0.26 -3.33 -4.13
CA CYS A 10 -0.88 -3.58 -3.25
C CYS A 10 -0.63 -4.86 -2.47
N ASP A 11 -1.12 -4.90 -1.24
CA ASP A 11 -1.09 -6.08 -0.37
C ASP A 11 -2.29 -6.07 0.57
N GLU A 12 -2.73 -7.24 0.97
CA GLU A 12 -3.91 -7.43 1.82
C GLU A 12 -3.57 -8.07 3.16
N SER A 13 -4.21 -7.56 4.21
CA SER A 13 -4.11 -8.10 5.55
C SER A 13 -5.43 -8.74 5.98
N ARG A 14 -5.32 -9.90 6.63
CA ARG A 14 -6.45 -10.65 7.23
C ARG A 14 -7.51 -11.11 6.22
N GLN A 15 -7.09 -11.83 5.19
CA GLN A 15 -7.96 -12.42 4.15
C GLN A 15 -9.00 -13.42 4.68
N SER A 16 -8.77 -14.07 5.83
CA SER A 16 -9.60 -15.19 6.28
C SER A 16 -10.15 -14.99 7.69
N LYS A 17 -11.47 -14.95 7.80
CA LYS A 17 -12.29 -15.05 9.04
C LYS A 17 -12.30 -13.86 10.00
N ASP A 18 -11.52 -12.82 9.77
CA ASP A 18 -11.61 -11.60 10.57
C ASP A 18 -12.70 -10.66 10.04
N ARG A 19 -13.32 -9.91 10.96
CA ARG A 19 -14.39 -8.96 10.63
C ARG A 19 -13.91 -7.85 9.70
N TYR A 20 -12.70 -7.34 9.92
CA TYR A 20 -12.13 -6.28 9.11
C TYR A 20 -10.95 -6.80 8.31
N MET A 21 -11.00 -6.61 6.99
CA MET A 21 -9.90 -6.79 6.07
C MET A 21 -9.30 -5.43 5.74
N VAL A 22 -7.98 -5.36 5.61
CA VAL A 22 -7.29 -4.12 5.24
C VAL A 22 -6.55 -4.34 3.94
N LEU A 23 -6.80 -3.45 2.98
CA LEU A 23 -6.05 -3.39 1.73
C LEU A 23 -5.11 -2.20 1.82
N GLY A 24 -3.82 -2.44 1.65
CA GLY A 24 -2.78 -1.42 1.60
C GLY A 24 -2.29 -1.24 0.17
N GLY A 25 -1.99 0.00 -0.21
CA GLY A 25 -1.43 0.38 -1.49
C GLY A 25 -0.30 1.39 -1.33
N ILE A 26 0.80 1.17 -2.04
CA ILE A 26 1.95 2.08 -2.12
C ILE A 26 2.14 2.48 -3.57
N ILE A 27 2.18 3.79 -3.83
CA ILE A 27 2.42 4.35 -5.16
C ILE A 27 3.77 5.06 -5.15
N MET A 28 4.59 4.78 -6.16
CA MET A 28 5.92 5.40 -6.32
C MET A 28 6.20 5.69 -7.80
N ASN A 29 6.91 6.78 -8.08
CA ASN A 29 7.40 7.05 -9.42
C ASN A 29 8.48 6.04 -9.80
N LYS A 30 8.47 5.56 -11.04
CA LYS A 30 9.48 4.64 -11.56
C LYS A 30 10.91 5.17 -11.41
N GLY A 31 11.11 6.48 -11.55
CA GLY A 31 12.42 7.11 -11.40
C GLY A 31 12.99 7.05 -9.98
N ASP A 32 12.12 6.97 -8.97
CA ASP A 32 12.50 7.06 -7.56
C ASP A 32 12.80 5.68 -6.94
N ILE A 33 12.30 4.60 -7.56
CA ILE A 33 12.49 3.21 -7.09
C ILE A 33 13.96 2.84 -6.87
N PRO A 34 14.91 3.12 -7.79
CA PRO A 34 16.31 2.77 -7.58
C PRO A 34 16.90 3.46 -6.34
N GLN A 35 16.65 4.76 -6.18
CA GLN A 35 17.13 5.54 -5.04
C GLN A 35 16.50 5.06 -3.72
N PHE A 36 15.21 4.75 -3.75
CA PHE A 36 14.51 4.18 -2.60
C PHE A 36 15.13 2.85 -2.17
N ASN A 37 15.34 1.93 -3.12
CA ASN A 37 15.93 0.61 -2.86
C ASN A 37 17.35 0.72 -2.29
N GLU A 38 18.18 1.60 -2.84
CA GLU A 38 19.52 1.85 -2.31
C GLU A 38 19.48 2.39 -0.88
N THR A 39 18.59 3.36 -0.61
CA THR A 39 18.47 3.96 0.73
C THR A 39 17.95 2.93 1.73
N MET A 40 16.97 2.11 1.36
CA MET A 40 16.49 1.01 2.20
C MET A 40 17.56 -0.06 2.45
N LYS A 41 18.41 -0.34 1.46
CA LYS A 41 19.53 -1.27 1.61
C LYS A 41 20.58 -0.71 2.59
N LYS A 42 20.90 0.58 2.51
CA LYS A 42 21.80 1.27 3.44
C LYS A 42 21.23 1.25 4.86
N PHE A 43 19.97 1.65 5.04
CA PHE A 43 19.29 1.61 6.33
C PHE A 43 19.34 0.21 6.96
N ARG A 44 19.02 -0.84 6.18
CA ARG A 44 19.08 -2.22 6.68
C ARG A 44 20.49 -2.65 7.09
N ALA A 45 21.51 -2.21 6.36
CA ALA A 45 22.89 -2.51 6.69
C ALA A 45 23.35 -1.79 7.97
N GLU A 46 23.00 -0.51 8.12
CA GLU A 46 23.31 0.31 9.31
C GLU A 46 22.66 -0.25 10.58
N GLU A 47 21.39 -0.64 10.50
CA GLU A 47 20.63 -1.16 11.65
C GLU A 47 20.80 -2.68 11.85
N ASN A 48 21.63 -3.33 11.03
CA ASN A 48 21.80 -4.79 10.98
C ASN A 48 20.46 -5.56 10.87
N MET A 49 19.52 -5.02 10.09
CA MET A 49 18.18 -5.56 9.85
C MET A 49 18.11 -6.36 8.55
N ASN A 50 18.86 -7.47 8.51
CA ASN A 50 18.95 -8.32 7.32
C ASN A 50 17.77 -9.30 7.16
N ALA A 51 17.02 -9.54 8.23
CA ALA A 51 15.85 -10.42 8.19
C ALA A 51 14.62 -9.72 7.59
N GLU A 52 13.64 -10.52 7.18
CA GLU A 52 12.30 -10.03 6.82
C GLU A 52 11.68 -9.29 8.02
N LEU A 53 11.28 -8.03 7.79
CA LEU A 53 10.65 -7.16 8.78
C LEU A 53 9.20 -7.59 8.97
N LYS A 54 8.86 -8.09 10.16
CA LYS A 54 7.48 -8.43 10.52
C LYS A 54 7.10 -7.70 11.79
N TRP A 55 5.85 -7.26 11.90
CA TRP A 55 5.34 -6.66 13.14
C TRP A 55 5.38 -7.65 14.32
N SER A 56 5.23 -8.95 14.05
CA SER A 56 5.37 -10.01 15.06
C SER A 56 6.79 -10.19 15.58
N LYS A 57 7.80 -9.60 14.93
CA LYS A 57 9.22 -9.66 15.35
C LYS A 57 9.68 -8.40 16.08
N VAL A 58 8.79 -7.44 16.34
CA VAL A 58 9.12 -6.25 17.14
C VAL A 58 9.37 -6.69 18.57
N SER A 59 10.59 -6.42 19.04
CA SER A 59 11.00 -6.66 20.43
C SER A 59 11.54 -5.37 21.04
N SER A 60 11.66 -5.32 22.36
CA SER A 60 12.22 -4.17 23.08
C SER A 60 13.61 -3.79 22.58
N GLN A 61 14.41 -4.77 22.17
CA GLN A 61 15.76 -4.59 21.66
C GLN A 61 15.80 -3.99 20.25
N LYS A 62 14.73 -4.16 19.46
CA LYS A 62 14.63 -3.69 18.07
C LYS A 62 13.68 -2.50 17.87
N LEU A 63 13.08 -2.02 18.96
CA LEU A 63 12.04 -1.02 18.89
C LEU A 63 12.51 0.30 18.25
N ASN A 64 13.75 0.71 18.51
CA ASN A 64 14.28 1.96 17.98
C ASN A 64 14.49 1.88 16.47
N GLU A 65 14.98 0.75 15.97
CA GLU A 65 15.19 0.52 14.54
C GLU A 65 13.85 0.47 13.79
N TYR A 66 12.82 -0.18 14.35
CA TYR A 66 11.48 -0.16 13.78
C TYR A 66 10.85 1.24 13.79
N LYS A 67 11.06 2.04 14.84
CA LYS A 67 10.60 3.44 14.87
C LYS A 67 11.27 4.26 13.76
N ARG A 68 12.60 4.15 13.63
CA ARG A 68 13.33 4.84 12.55
C ARG A 68 12.84 4.43 11.16
N PHE A 69 12.53 3.15 10.96
CA PHE A 69 11.94 2.68 9.70
C PHE A 69 10.58 3.34 9.42
N VAL A 70 9.72 3.42 10.43
CA VAL A 70 8.40 4.06 10.33
C VAL A 70 8.55 5.57 10.05
N ASP A 71 9.44 6.25 10.78
CA ASP A 71 9.72 7.68 10.59
C ASP A 71 10.23 7.96 9.18
N TYR A 72 11.15 7.12 8.67
CA TYR A 72 11.66 7.22 7.30
C TYR A 72 10.54 7.03 6.26
N PHE A 73 9.66 6.04 6.45
CA PHE A 73 8.53 5.81 5.56
C PHE A 73 7.59 7.01 5.50
N PHE A 74 7.23 7.59 6.65
CA PHE A 74 6.35 8.76 6.69
C PHE A 74 7.03 10.03 6.19
N ALA A 75 8.34 10.18 6.37
CA ALA A 75 9.09 11.28 5.77
C ALA A 75 8.98 11.25 4.24
N LEU A 76 9.16 10.08 3.61
CA LEU A 76 8.98 9.91 2.17
C LEU A 76 7.55 10.14 1.69
N ASN A 77 6.57 9.81 2.54
CA ASN A 77 5.17 10.09 2.25
C ASN A 77 4.86 11.59 2.28
N ASN A 78 5.49 12.33 3.20
CA ASN A 78 5.30 13.78 3.33
C ASN A 78 6.02 14.59 2.24
N THR A 79 7.03 14.02 1.59
CA THR A 79 7.76 14.65 0.47
C THR A 79 7.23 14.25 -0.91
N ASP A 80 6.05 13.61 -0.97
CA ASP A 80 5.40 13.14 -2.20
C ASP A 80 6.23 12.14 -3.03
N ASN A 81 7.26 11.53 -2.44
CA ASN A 81 8.05 10.48 -3.09
C ASN A 81 7.35 9.12 -3.05
N ILE A 82 6.56 8.89 -2.00
CA ILE A 82 5.73 7.71 -1.82
C ILE A 82 4.32 8.17 -1.47
N HIS A 83 3.30 7.48 -1.97
CA HIS A 83 1.95 7.67 -1.46
C HIS A 83 1.44 6.35 -0.88
N PHE A 84 1.16 6.36 0.41
CA PHE A 84 0.53 5.23 1.08
C PHE A 84 -0.97 5.46 1.24
N HIS A 85 -1.76 4.49 0.77
CA HIS A 85 -3.20 4.49 0.89
C HIS A 85 -3.66 3.17 1.47
N SER A 86 -4.72 3.21 2.27
CA SER A 86 -5.33 1.98 2.78
C SER A 86 -6.85 2.09 2.83
N ILE A 87 -7.52 0.97 2.59
CA ILE A 87 -8.96 0.81 2.68
C ILE A 87 -9.24 -0.29 3.70
N ILE A 88 -10.13 0.01 4.65
CA ILE A 88 -10.63 -0.96 5.62
C ILE A 88 -12.00 -1.42 5.15
N ILE A 89 -12.19 -2.73 5.06
CA ILE A 89 -13.39 -3.38 4.57
C ILE A 89 -13.99 -4.20 5.72
N ASP A 90 -15.26 -3.95 6.07
CA ASP A 90 -16.02 -4.80 6.99
C ASP A 90 -16.60 -6.00 6.20
N ASN A 91 -16.00 -7.18 6.37
CA ASN A 91 -16.39 -8.41 5.71
C ASN A 91 -17.84 -8.84 6.02
N HIS A 92 -18.45 -8.33 7.10
CA HIS A 92 -19.85 -8.63 7.43
C HIS A 92 -20.85 -7.77 6.64
N GLN A 93 -20.41 -6.64 6.11
CA GLN A 93 -21.22 -5.75 5.28
C GLN A 93 -21.02 -6.03 3.79
N VAL A 94 -19.97 -6.77 3.43
CA VAL A 94 -19.75 -7.26 2.08
C VAL A 94 -20.63 -8.49 1.85
N ILE A 95 -21.82 -8.26 1.30
CA ILE A 95 -22.63 -9.34 0.73
C ILE A 95 -21.96 -9.73 -0.59
N ILE A 96 -21.09 -10.74 -0.55
CA ILE A 96 -20.65 -11.40 -1.78
C ILE A 96 -21.83 -12.27 -2.21
N GLU A 97 -22.64 -11.79 -3.17
CA GLU A 97 -23.67 -12.63 -3.78
C GLU A 97 -23.00 -13.90 -4.31
N SER A 98 -23.32 -15.02 -3.66
CA SER A 98 -22.74 -16.29 -3.98
C SER A 98 -23.18 -16.74 -5.38
N SER A 99 -22.22 -16.82 -6.30
CA SER A 99 -22.14 -17.90 -7.29
C SER A 99 -23.26 -17.98 -8.35
N THR A 100 -23.30 -17.06 -9.31
CA THR A 100 -23.79 -17.42 -10.66
C THR A 100 -22.62 -18.02 -11.46
N LYS A 101 -22.83 -19.10 -12.20
CA LYS A 101 -21.73 -19.84 -12.88
C LYS A 101 -20.90 -18.98 -13.85
N GLU A 102 -21.43 -17.83 -14.30
CA GLU A 102 -20.70 -16.84 -15.11
C GLU A 102 -19.65 -16.04 -14.31
N THR A 103 -19.81 -15.90 -13.00
CA THR A 103 -18.80 -15.23 -12.16
C THR A 103 -17.63 -16.14 -11.82
N ARG A 104 -17.53 -17.41 -12.25
CA ARG A 104 -16.27 -18.17 -12.07
C ARG A 104 -15.12 -17.65 -12.93
N SER A 105 -15.42 -16.94 -14.03
CA SER A 105 -14.38 -16.23 -14.79
C SER A 105 -13.96 -14.91 -14.12
N TRP A 106 -14.88 -14.25 -13.41
CA TRP A 106 -14.64 -12.97 -12.72
C TRP A 106 -14.23 -13.12 -11.24
N ALA A 107 -14.55 -14.23 -10.59
CA ALA A 107 -14.07 -14.59 -9.25
C ALA A 107 -12.61 -15.03 -9.27
N SER A 108 -12.07 -15.32 -10.47
CA SER A 108 -10.64 -15.42 -10.72
C SER A 108 -9.99 -14.05 -11.00
N ILE A 109 -10.79 -13.00 -11.25
CA ILE A 109 -10.34 -11.60 -11.12
C ILE A 109 -10.57 -11.26 -9.66
N ASN A 110 -9.63 -11.73 -8.83
CA ASN A 110 -9.66 -11.68 -7.38
C ASN A 110 -10.25 -10.36 -6.84
N SER A 111 -11.00 -10.42 -5.73
CA SER A 111 -11.39 -9.25 -4.92
C SER A 111 -10.27 -8.20 -4.81
N PHE A 112 -9.03 -8.68 -4.77
CA PHE A 112 -7.80 -7.90 -4.87
C PHE A 112 -7.67 -7.01 -6.12
N THR A 113 -7.92 -7.52 -7.33
CA THR A 113 -7.78 -6.77 -8.59
C THR A 113 -8.82 -5.66 -8.71
N SER A 114 -10.06 -5.94 -8.32
CA SER A 114 -11.14 -4.94 -8.30
C SER A 114 -10.89 -3.86 -7.25
N CYS A 115 -10.39 -4.24 -6.06
CA CYS A 115 -10.04 -3.25 -5.05
C CYS A 115 -8.78 -2.46 -5.40
N CYS A 116 -7.80 -3.07 -6.06
CA CYS A 116 -6.68 -2.35 -6.65
C CYS A 116 -7.20 -1.28 -7.61
N PHE A 117 -8.18 -1.59 -8.45
CA PHE A 117 -8.81 -0.60 -9.33
C PHE A 117 -9.46 0.56 -8.57
N ILE A 118 -10.13 0.30 -7.43
CA ILE A 118 -10.71 1.37 -6.59
C ILE A 118 -9.61 2.24 -5.95
N VAL A 119 -8.52 1.63 -5.47
CA VAL A 119 -7.35 2.39 -4.97
C VAL A 119 -6.77 3.22 -6.11
N LEU A 120 -6.62 2.65 -7.30
CA LEU A 120 -6.15 3.34 -8.49
C LEU A 120 -7.04 4.53 -8.86
N GLU A 121 -8.35 4.35 -8.95
CA GLU A 121 -9.29 5.43 -9.26
C GLU A 121 -9.23 6.53 -8.20
N LYS A 122 -9.32 6.20 -6.91
CA LYS A 122 -9.27 7.21 -5.85
C LYS A 122 -7.93 7.95 -5.81
N CYS A 123 -6.81 7.28 -6.06
CA CYS A 123 -5.48 7.90 -6.02
C CYS A 123 -5.13 8.68 -7.31
N ILE A 124 -5.64 8.26 -8.47
CA ILE A 124 -5.48 9.00 -9.73
C ILE A 124 -6.39 10.24 -9.72
N VAL A 125 -7.63 10.11 -9.23
CA VAL A 125 -8.58 11.22 -9.11
C VAL A 125 -8.06 12.28 -8.14
N THR A 126 -7.43 11.93 -7.02
CA THR A 126 -6.81 12.93 -6.12
C THR A 126 -5.64 13.67 -6.77
N LYS A 127 -4.84 13.03 -7.63
CA LYS A 127 -3.80 13.73 -8.41
C LYS A 127 -4.36 14.64 -9.50
N THR A 128 -5.51 14.30 -10.06
CA THR A 128 -6.17 15.14 -11.07
C THR A 128 -6.89 16.32 -10.43
N ASN A 129 -7.41 16.16 -9.21
CA ASN A 129 -8.12 17.19 -8.45
C ASN A 129 -7.21 18.07 -7.56
N LEU A 130 -5.91 17.82 -7.49
CA LEU A 130 -4.96 18.72 -6.82
C LEU A 130 -4.80 20.08 -7.54
N PHE A 131 -5.45 20.26 -8.70
CA PHE A 131 -5.62 21.57 -9.32
C PHE A 131 -6.91 22.32 -8.91
N ASP A 132 -7.89 21.70 -8.24
CA ASP A 132 -9.24 22.30 -8.14
C ASP A 132 -10.02 22.06 -6.82
N LEU A 133 -9.39 21.72 -5.70
CA LEU A 133 -10.11 21.66 -4.41
C LEU A 133 -9.42 22.48 -3.32
N GLN A 134 -9.70 23.79 -3.34
CA GLN A 134 -9.74 24.56 -2.10
C GLN A 134 -10.91 24.05 -1.25
N PHE A 135 -10.58 23.52 -0.07
CA PHE A 135 -11.57 23.18 0.95
C PHE A 135 -12.27 24.47 1.41
N THR A 136 -13.59 24.55 1.21
CA THR A 136 -14.49 25.42 1.96
C THR A 136 -15.44 24.54 2.75
#